data_AF-A0A1E7GFA1-F1
#
_entry.id   AF-A0A1E7GFA1-F1
#
_cell.length_a   1.000
_cell.length_b   1.000
_cell.length_c   1.000
_cell.angle_alpha   90.00
_cell.angle_beta   90.00
_cell.angle_gamma   90.00
#
_symmetry.space_group_name_H-M   'P 1'
#
loop_
_entity.id
_entity.type
_entity.pdbx_description
1 polymer ?
#
loop_
_entity_poly.entity_id
_entity_poly.type
_entity_poly.pdbx_seq_one_letter_code
_entity_poly.pdbx_strand_id
1 'polypeptide(L)'
;MTDFEHVLVNSFNAYIEENGIRAISYRLKQHRFTSQFLDVLVDSLNPDLYLGIECKSISVDKGANALYFSQHFTVDKKGIHQIERISDYLNKSGRRGFLAVELRMGAGHGREAYMVPWEDLKKKYLIQNLKLTLEDIRSFPEIKRDGKDYRIDPREWERKQR
;
A
#
# COMPACT_ATOMS: atom_id res chain seq x y z
N MET A 1 13.09 -3.69 -10.63
CA MET A 1 13.01 -2.83 -9.44
C MET A 1 11.60 -2.25 -9.45
N THR A 2 10.85 -2.32 -8.36
CA THR A 2 9.43 -1.93 -8.32
C THR A 2 9.31 -0.41 -8.49
N ASP A 3 9.11 0.05 -9.74
CA ASP A 3 8.85 1.46 -10.06
C ASP A 3 7.75 2.04 -9.18
N PHE A 4 6.78 1.22 -8.79
CA PHE A 4 5.65 1.66 -7.99
C PHE A 4 6.07 2.24 -6.63
N GLU A 5 6.86 1.50 -5.83
CA GLU A 5 7.32 1.99 -4.53
C GLU A 5 8.22 3.21 -4.66
N HIS A 6 9.09 3.24 -5.67
CA HIS A 6 9.97 4.38 -5.93
C HIS A 6 9.18 5.64 -6.25
N VAL A 7 8.24 5.55 -7.17
CA VAL A 7 7.39 6.67 -7.53
C VAL A 7 6.56 7.09 -6.33
N LEU A 8 5.96 6.14 -5.59
CA LEU A 8 5.17 6.45 -4.41
C LEU A 8 5.98 7.24 -3.37
N VAL A 9 7.20 6.83 -3.06
CA VAL A 9 8.07 7.56 -2.14
C VAL A 9 8.44 8.94 -2.66
N ASN A 10 8.78 9.07 -3.94
CA ASN A 10 9.07 10.37 -4.55
C ASN A 10 7.87 11.30 -4.46
N SER A 11 6.67 10.78 -4.74
CA SER A 11 5.42 11.53 -4.64
C SER A 11 5.12 12.00 -3.22
N PHE A 12 5.34 11.14 -2.21
CA PHE A 12 5.24 11.57 -0.80
C PHE A 12 6.24 12.67 -0.48
N ASN A 13 7.51 12.52 -0.86
CA ASN A 13 8.54 13.52 -0.55
C ASN A 13 8.29 14.85 -1.26
N ALA A 14 7.82 14.83 -2.52
CA ALA A 14 7.40 16.03 -3.24
C ALA A 14 6.25 16.74 -2.49
N TYR A 15 5.20 15.99 -2.12
CA TYR A 15 4.09 16.54 -1.33
C TYR A 15 4.56 17.14 0.01
N ILE A 16 5.45 16.45 0.72
CA ILE A 16 6.02 16.90 2.00
C ILE A 16 6.79 18.22 1.81
N GLU A 17 7.65 18.30 0.79
CA GLU A 17 8.46 19.48 0.48
C GLU A 17 7.59 20.67 0.05
N GLU A 18 6.67 20.46 -0.89
CA GLU A 18 5.75 21.49 -1.41
C GLU A 18 4.89 22.12 -0.31
N ASN A 19 4.53 21.33 0.71
CA ASN A 19 3.70 21.79 1.82
C ASN A 19 4.49 22.20 3.07
N GLY A 20 5.84 22.17 3.03
CA GLY A 20 6.69 22.53 4.17
C GLY A 20 6.50 21.64 5.40
N ILE A 21 6.13 20.37 5.20
CA ILE A 21 5.79 19.44 6.27
C ILE A 21 7.06 18.83 6.85
N ARG A 22 7.13 18.72 8.19
CA ARG A 22 8.20 17.96 8.87
C ARG A 22 7.90 16.46 8.82
N ALA A 23 8.24 15.85 7.70
CA ALA A 23 8.11 14.41 7.47
C ALA A 23 9.21 13.92 6.53
N ILE A 24 9.37 12.60 6.40
CA ILE A 24 10.17 11.98 5.35
C ILE A 24 9.56 10.64 4.95
N SER A 25 9.54 10.35 3.65
CA SER A 25 9.16 9.06 3.11
C SER A 25 10.37 8.30 2.60
N TYR A 26 10.43 7.01 2.90
CA TYR A 26 11.51 6.14 2.43
C TYR A 26 11.06 4.71 2.25
N ARG A 27 11.73 4.01 1.33
CA ARG A 27 11.55 2.58 1.11
C ARG A 27 12.35 1.80 2.15
N LEU A 28 11.76 0.75 2.69
CA LEU A 28 12.52 -0.22 3.46
C LEU A 28 13.27 -1.13 2.47
N LYS A 29 14.60 -1.20 2.60
CA LYS A 29 15.43 -2.02 1.72
C LYS A 29 15.37 -3.48 2.17
N GLN A 30 15.05 -4.39 1.26
CA GLN A 30 15.02 -5.81 1.57
C GLN A 30 16.46 -6.33 1.68
N HIS A 31 16.89 -6.69 2.89
CA HIS A 31 18.11 -7.50 3.03
C HIS A 31 17.77 -8.95 2.74
N ARG A 32 18.67 -9.68 2.05
CA ARG A 32 18.53 -11.13 1.88
C ARG A 32 18.34 -11.77 3.27
N PHE A 33 17.38 -12.68 3.37
CA PHE A 33 17.08 -13.47 4.57
C PHE A 33 16.42 -12.73 5.75
N THR A 34 15.99 -11.47 5.57
CA THR A 34 15.20 -10.76 6.60
C THR A 34 13.75 -10.59 6.14
N SER A 35 12.80 -10.93 7.01
CA SER A 35 11.38 -10.67 6.75
C SER A 35 11.12 -9.18 6.88
N GLN A 36 10.83 -8.51 5.77
CA GLN A 36 10.30 -7.15 5.81
C GLN A 36 8.88 -7.14 6.38
N PHE A 37 8.55 -6.01 6.99
CA PHE A 37 7.22 -5.74 7.54
C PHE A 37 6.43 -4.77 6.67
N LEU A 38 7.08 -3.86 5.93
CA LEU A 38 6.43 -2.91 5.04
C LEU A 38 7.39 -2.56 3.91
N ASP A 39 6.84 -2.04 2.81
CA ASP A 39 7.64 -1.59 1.66
C ASP A 39 8.03 -0.11 1.78
N VAL A 40 7.11 0.72 2.27
CA VAL A 40 7.27 2.17 2.42
C VAL A 40 6.86 2.63 3.82
N LEU A 41 7.65 3.54 4.40
CA LEU A 41 7.31 4.27 5.62
C LEU A 41 7.24 5.77 5.32
N VAL A 42 6.31 6.44 5.99
CA VAL A 42 6.31 7.90 6.13
C VAL A 42 6.47 8.22 7.61
N ASP A 43 7.57 8.85 7.97
CA ASP A 43 7.86 9.24 9.34
C ASP A 43 7.55 10.72 9.54
N SER A 44 6.61 11.00 10.43
CA SER A 44 6.21 12.36 10.82
C SER A 44 5.67 12.36 12.25
N LEU A 45 5.73 13.51 12.91
CA LEU A 45 4.95 13.76 14.13
C LEU A 45 3.49 14.07 13.83
N ASN A 46 3.14 14.39 12.58
CA ASN A 46 1.77 14.53 12.15
C ASN A 46 1.13 13.13 12.03
N PRO A 47 0.07 12.80 12.80
CA PRO A 47 -0.61 11.50 12.71
C PRO A 47 -1.11 11.17 11.30
N ASP A 48 -1.47 12.17 10.50
CA ASP A 48 -1.92 11.97 9.11
C ASP A 48 -0.81 11.43 8.20
N LEU A 49 0.45 11.61 8.59
CA LEU A 49 1.64 11.22 7.85
C LEU A 49 2.55 10.26 8.63
N TYR A 50 2.06 9.68 9.73
CA TYR A 50 2.76 8.60 10.44
C TYR A 50 2.29 7.25 9.89
N LEU A 51 2.81 6.88 8.72
CA LEU A 51 2.25 5.84 7.86
C LEU A 51 3.15 4.63 7.70
N GLY A 52 2.51 3.47 7.57
CA GLY A 52 3.12 2.23 7.11
C GLY A 52 2.39 1.67 5.89
N ILE A 53 3.12 1.43 4.79
CA ILE A 53 2.52 1.07 3.50
C ILE A 53 3.17 -0.19 2.92
N GLU A 54 2.36 -1.21 2.67
CA GLU A 54 2.72 -2.38 1.84
C GLU A 54 2.29 -2.10 0.40
N CYS A 55 3.09 -2.47 -0.59
CA CYS A 55 2.83 -2.26 -2.00
C CYS A 55 2.65 -3.60 -2.74
N LYS A 56 1.63 -3.68 -3.59
CA LYS A 56 1.39 -4.80 -4.51
C LYS A 56 1.04 -4.27 -5.89
N SER A 57 1.56 -4.92 -6.93
CA SER A 57 1.17 -4.64 -8.32
C SER A 57 0.58 -5.90 -8.95
N ILE A 58 -0.61 -5.81 -9.56
CA ILE A 58 -1.22 -6.91 -10.32
C ILE A 58 -1.35 -6.52 -11.81
N SER A 59 -1.17 -7.50 -12.69
CA SER A 59 -1.22 -7.31 -14.15
C SER A 59 -2.59 -7.65 -14.70
N VAL A 60 -3.47 -6.65 -14.78
CA VAL A 60 -4.80 -6.79 -15.38
C VAL A 60 -4.66 -7.10 -16.87
N ASP A 61 -3.65 -6.52 -17.52
CA ASP A 61 -3.26 -6.81 -18.91
C ASP A 61 -2.92 -8.29 -19.16
N LYS A 62 -2.49 -9.00 -18.12
CA LYS A 62 -2.17 -10.44 -18.17
C LYS A 62 -3.27 -11.32 -17.58
N GLY A 63 -4.48 -10.79 -17.45
CA GLY A 63 -5.65 -11.53 -16.98
C GLY A 63 -5.81 -11.61 -15.45
N ALA A 64 -5.02 -10.87 -14.67
CA ALA A 64 -5.24 -10.80 -13.22
C ALA A 64 -6.57 -10.09 -12.94
N ASN A 65 -7.49 -10.80 -12.27
CA ASN A 65 -8.82 -10.29 -11.90
C ASN A 65 -8.99 -10.03 -10.40
N ALA A 66 -7.96 -10.33 -9.61
CA ALA A 66 -7.95 -10.15 -8.17
C ALA A 66 -6.52 -10.20 -7.61
N LEU A 67 -6.34 -9.62 -6.44
CA LEU A 67 -5.19 -9.80 -5.57
C LEU A 67 -5.51 -10.94 -4.59
N TYR A 68 -5.01 -12.14 -4.88
CA TYR A 68 -5.17 -13.33 -4.03
C TYR A 68 -4.22 -13.29 -2.84
N PHE A 69 -4.73 -13.51 -1.63
CA PHE A 69 -3.93 -13.42 -0.41
C PHE A 69 -2.82 -14.47 -0.36
N SER A 70 -3.13 -15.70 -0.75
CA SER A 70 -2.17 -16.81 -0.81
C SER A 70 -1.05 -16.63 -1.84
N GLN A 71 -1.24 -15.77 -2.84
CA GLN A 71 -0.26 -15.56 -3.92
C GLN A 71 0.57 -14.29 -3.72
N HIS A 72 -0.04 -13.24 -3.19
CA HIS A 72 0.56 -11.90 -3.14
C HIS A 72 1.15 -11.56 -1.78
N PHE A 73 0.77 -12.29 -0.73
CA PHE A 73 1.32 -12.15 0.60
C PHE A 73 2.12 -13.40 0.96
N THR A 74 3.24 -13.16 1.65
CA THR A 74 4.15 -14.24 2.05
C THR A 74 3.68 -14.95 3.31
N VAL A 75 4.04 -16.22 3.46
CA VAL A 75 3.99 -16.94 4.74
C VAL A 75 5.43 -17.16 5.17
N ASP A 76 5.76 -16.82 6.42
CA ASP A 76 7.11 -16.99 6.93
C ASP A 76 7.42 -18.46 7.28
N LYS A 77 8.66 -18.74 7.70
CA LYS A 77 9.10 -20.08 8.09
C LYS A 77 8.37 -20.67 9.31
N LYS A 78 7.69 -19.84 10.09
CA LYS A 78 6.89 -20.24 11.25
C LYS A 78 5.41 -20.43 10.90
N GLY A 79 5.04 -20.28 9.63
CA GLY A 79 3.66 -20.38 9.19
C GLY A 79 2.83 -19.11 9.39
N ILE A 80 3.46 -17.98 9.78
CA ILE A 80 2.74 -16.74 10.06
C ILE A 80 2.54 -15.97 8.76
N HIS A 81 1.29 -15.64 8.45
CA HIS A 81 0.94 -14.90 7.24
C HIS A 81 1.42 -13.45 7.31
N GLN A 82 1.87 -12.88 6.19
CA GLN A 82 2.39 -11.51 6.14
C GLN A 82 1.38 -10.52 6.68
N ILE A 83 0.09 -10.63 6.32
CA ILE A 83 -0.95 -9.74 6.84
C ILE A 83 -0.96 -9.70 8.39
N GLU A 84 -0.76 -10.84 9.06
CA GLU A 84 -0.69 -10.89 10.52
C GLU A 84 0.56 -10.19 11.05
N ARG A 85 1.73 -10.45 10.46
CA ARG A 85 2.99 -9.82 10.85
C ARG A 85 2.95 -8.30 10.71
N ILE A 86 2.40 -7.81 9.60
CA ILE A 86 2.26 -6.37 9.35
C ILE A 86 1.24 -5.76 10.32
N SER A 87 0.13 -6.46 10.59
CA SER A 87 -0.87 -6.00 11.57
C SER A 87 -0.26 -5.86 12.96
N ASP A 88 0.55 -6.83 13.40
CA ASP A 88 1.27 -6.75 14.68
C ASP A 88 2.24 -5.57 14.74
N TYR A 89 3.00 -5.34 13.66
CA TYR A 89 3.89 -4.18 13.54
C TYR A 89 3.14 -2.84 13.61
N LEU A 90 2.05 -2.69 12.86
CA LEU A 90 1.25 -1.46 12.85
C LEU A 90 0.66 -1.18 14.23
N ASN A 91 0.10 -2.20 14.88
CA ASN A 91 -0.42 -2.12 16.25
C ASN A 91 0.66 -1.66 17.26
N LYS A 92 1.86 -2.25 17.19
CA LYS A 92 2.97 -1.91 18.11
C LYS A 92 3.57 -0.54 17.85
N SER A 93 3.58 -0.11 16.58
CA SER A 93 4.18 1.16 16.19
C SER A 93 3.23 2.35 16.30
N GLY A 94 1.92 2.12 16.27
CA GLY A 94 0.91 3.19 16.24
C GLY A 94 0.80 3.89 14.87
N ARG A 95 1.42 3.35 13.82
CA ARG A 95 1.32 3.89 12.46
C ARG A 95 -0.05 3.59 11.85
N ARG A 96 -0.56 4.52 11.05
CA ARG A 96 -1.70 4.25 10.16
C ARG A 96 -1.23 3.36 9.01
N GLY A 97 -1.92 2.24 8.81
CA GLY A 97 -1.54 1.23 7.83
C GLY A 97 -2.33 1.34 6.52
N PHE A 98 -1.66 1.14 5.39
CA PHE A 98 -2.29 1.01 4.08
C PHE A 98 -1.66 -0.12 3.25
N LEU A 99 -2.48 -0.71 2.37
CA LEU A 99 -2.03 -1.48 1.23
C LEU A 99 -2.20 -0.63 -0.04
N ALA A 100 -1.08 -0.35 -0.71
CA ALA A 100 -1.03 0.25 -2.02
C ALA A 100 -1.16 -0.81 -3.10
N VAL A 101 -2.19 -0.70 -3.95
CA VAL A 101 -2.40 -1.64 -5.06
C VAL A 101 -2.29 -0.91 -6.38
N GLU A 102 -1.29 -1.26 -7.19
CA GLU A 102 -1.15 -0.81 -8.58
C GLU A 102 -1.79 -1.83 -9.54
N LEU A 103 -2.74 -1.38 -10.34
CA LEU A 103 -3.32 -2.14 -11.44
C LEU A 103 -2.59 -1.77 -12.74
N ARG A 104 -1.85 -2.74 -13.28
CA ARG A 104 -1.15 -2.58 -14.56
C ARG A 104 -2.10 -2.95 -15.69
N MET A 105 -2.57 -1.93 -16.40
CA MET A 105 -3.58 -2.05 -17.46
C MET A 105 -2.99 -2.38 -18.84
N GLY A 106 -1.66 -2.39 -18.97
CA GLY A 106 -0.96 -2.74 -20.21
C GLY A 106 -0.47 -1.52 -20.99
N ALA A 107 0.11 -1.76 -22.16
CA ALA A 107 0.64 -0.71 -23.01
C ALA A 107 -0.47 0.25 -23.47
N GLY A 108 -0.20 1.56 -23.42
CA GLY A 108 -1.13 2.60 -23.86
C GLY A 108 -2.22 2.99 -22.84
N HIS A 109 -2.31 2.27 -21.72
CA HIS A 109 -3.24 2.60 -20.63
C HIS A 109 -2.51 3.17 -19.41
N GLY A 110 -3.09 4.18 -18.77
CA GLY A 110 -2.61 4.69 -17.50
C GLY A 110 -2.62 3.58 -16.44
N ARG A 111 -1.61 3.58 -15.56
CA ARG A 111 -1.64 2.73 -14.37
C ARG A 111 -2.64 3.31 -13.38
N GLU A 112 -3.48 2.46 -12.81
CA GLU A 112 -4.40 2.84 -11.72
C GLU A 112 -3.73 2.43 -10.39
N ALA A 113 -3.86 3.25 -9.35
CA ALA A 113 -3.36 2.90 -8.02
C ALA A 113 -4.40 3.25 -6.95
N TYR A 114 -4.51 2.41 -5.93
CA TYR A 114 -5.53 2.53 -4.89
C TYR A 114 -4.93 2.34 -3.49
N MET A 115 -5.46 3.07 -2.51
CA MET A 115 -5.15 2.95 -1.08
C MET A 115 -6.21 2.14 -0.37
N VAL A 116 -5.87 0.93 0.05
CA VAL A 116 -6.74 0.11 0.89
C VAL A 116 -6.34 0.33 2.35
N PRO A 117 -7.21 0.88 3.22
CA PRO A 117 -6.93 0.95 4.65
C PRO A 117 -6.60 -0.43 5.21
N TRP A 118 -5.54 -0.53 6.01
CA TRP A 118 -5.06 -1.82 6.50
C TRP A 118 -6.10 -2.56 7.34
N GLU A 119 -6.89 -1.84 8.13
CA GLU A 119 -7.97 -2.42 8.93
C GLU A 119 -9.04 -3.09 8.06
N ASP A 120 -9.34 -2.56 6.87
CA ASP A 120 -10.30 -3.18 5.95
C ASP A 120 -9.71 -4.44 5.29
N LEU A 121 -8.42 -4.41 4.93
CA LEU A 121 -7.69 -5.59 4.45
C LEU A 121 -7.68 -6.69 5.52
N LYS A 122 -7.32 -6.34 6.75
CA LYS A 122 -7.26 -7.25 7.90
C LYS A 122 -8.63 -7.86 8.20
N LYS A 123 -9.70 -7.05 8.22
CA LYS A 123 -11.08 -7.56 8.37
C LYS A 123 -11.43 -8.58 7.30
N LYS A 124 -11.16 -8.27 6.02
CA LYS A 124 -11.38 -9.22 4.91
C LYS A 124 -10.58 -10.51 5.07
N TYR A 125 -9.32 -10.42 5.51
CA TYR A 125 -8.50 -11.59 5.78
C TYR A 125 -9.04 -12.46 6.93
N LEU A 126 -9.47 -11.84 8.04
CA LEU A 126 -9.97 -12.56 9.22
C LEU A 126 -11.30 -13.29 8.99
N ILE A 127 -12.18 -12.76 8.13
CA ILE A 127 -13.41 -13.45 7.72
C ILE A 127 -13.16 -14.55 6.66
N GLN A 128 -11.91 -14.98 6.51
CA GLN A 128 -11.46 -16.01 5.57
C GLN A 128 -11.76 -15.71 4.09
N ASN A 129 -11.86 -14.42 3.73
CA ASN A 129 -11.87 -14.07 2.32
C ASN A 129 -10.50 -14.37 1.70
N LEU A 130 -10.48 -14.80 0.45
CA LEU A 130 -9.27 -15.30 -0.21
C LEU A 130 -8.57 -14.22 -1.06
N LYS A 131 -9.25 -13.10 -1.35
CA LYS A 131 -8.78 -12.12 -2.33
C LYS A 131 -9.46 -10.75 -2.20
N LEU A 132 -8.87 -9.75 -2.86
CA LEU A 132 -9.52 -8.51 -3.26
C LEU A 132 -9.78 -8.55 -4.76
N THR A 133 -11.04 -8.45 -5.20
CA THR A 133 -11.36 -8.35 -6.64
C THR A 133 -10.95 -6.98 -7.21
N LEU A 134 -10.91 -6.83 -8.54
CA LEU A 134 -10.72 -5.50 -9.15
C LEU A 134 -11.80 -4.51 -8.70
N GLU A 135 -13.05 -4.96 -8.58
CA GLU A 135 -14.16 -4.14 -8.08
C GLU A 135 -13.94 -3.71 -6.63
N ASP A 136 -13.52 -4.63 -5.76
CA ASP A 136 -13.14 -4.31 -4.37
C ASP A 136 -12.07 -3.21 -4.36
N ILE A 137 -10.98 -3.41 -5.12
CA ILE A 137 -9.84 -2.49 -5.18
C ILE A 137 -10.29 -1.10 -5.65
N ARG A 138 -11.07 -1.03 -6.72
CA ARG A 138 -11.57 0.23 -7.29
C ARG A 138 -12.61 0.94 -6.41
N SER A 139 -13.17 0.26 -5.42
CA SER A 139 -14.07 0.86 -4.43
C SER A 139 -13.33 1.68 -3.37
N PHE A 140 -12.00 1.55 -3.29
CA PHE A 140 -11.16 2.31 -2.38
C PHE A 140 -10.65 3.60 -3.02
N PRO A 141 -10.15 4.56 -2.20
CA PRO A 141 -9.60 5.81 -2.71
C PRO A 141 -8.48 5.59 -3.73
N GLU A 142 -8.63 6.22 -4.90
CA GLU A 142 -7.64 6.21 -5.97
C GLU A 142 -6.51 7.18 -5.64
N ILE A 143 -5.26 6.70 -5.73
CA ILE A 143 -4.09 7.59 -5.82
C ILE A 143 -3.89 7.95 -7.28
N LYS A 144 -4.52 9.04 -7.70
CA LYS A 144 -4.45 9.50 -9.09
C LYS A 144 -3.03 9.80 -9.51
N ARG A 145 -2.70 9.42 -10.74
CA ARG A 145 -1.46 9.84 -11.39
C ARG A 145 -1.52 11.33 -11.69
N ASP A 146 -0.47 12.04 -11.33
CA ASP A 146 -0.22 13.42 -11.76
C ASP A 146 1.11 13.45 -12.51
N GLY A 147 1.04 13.38 -13.85
CA GLY A 147 2.20 13.18 -14.71
C GLY A 147 2.97 11.89 -14.40
N LYS A 148 4.17 12.04 -13.82
CA LYS A 148 5.06 10.91 -13.47
C LYS A 148 4.82 10.40 -12.04
N ASP A 149 4.16 11.21 -11.21
CA ASP A 149 3.98 11.02 -9.79
C ASP A 149 2.52 10.66 -9.45
N TYR A 150 2.28 10.54 -8.16
CA TYR A 150 1.01 10.24 -7.54
C TYR A 150 0.54 11.43 -6.71
N ARG A 151 -0.75 11.76 -6.77
CA ARG A 151 -1.33 12.77 -5.89
C ARG A 151 -1.50 12.20 -4.49
N ILE A 152 -0.87 12.84 -3.51
CA ILE A 152 -0.86 12.42 -2.11
C ILE A 152 -1.92 13.19 -1.32
N ASP A 153 -2.90 12.47 -0.76
CA ASP A 153 -3.87 13.03 0.19
C ASP A 153 -4.30 11.98 1.24
N PRO A 154 -3.52 11.80 2.32
CA PRO A 154 -3.77 10.78 3.33
C PRO A 154 -5.10 10.91 4.08
N ARG A 155 -5.76 12.07 4.02
CA ARG A 155 -7.05 12.32 4.67
C ARG A 155 -8.21 11.79 3.84
N GLU A 156 -8.06 11.74 2.53
CA GLU A 156 -9.06 11.18 1.61
C GLU A 156 -9.00 9.65 1.52
N TRP A 157 -7.94 9.04 2.06
CA TRP A 157 -7.73 7.59 1.98
C TRP A 157 -8.48 6.79 3.05
N GLU A 158 -9.04 7.46 4.06
CA GLU A 158 -9.94 6.81 4.99
C GLU A 158 -11.31 6.65 4.33
N ARG A 159 -11.90 5.45 4.43
CA ARG A 159 -13.32 5.30 4.11
C ARG A 159 -14.09 6.24 5.03
N LYS A 160 -14.70 7.29 4.47
CA LYS A 160 -15.79 8.00 5.15
C LYS A 160 -16.79 6.92 5.56
N GLN A 161 -17.00 6.74 6.86
CA GLN A 161 -18.03 5.83 7.34
C GLN A 161 -19.34 6.25 6.67
N ARG A 162 -19.93 5.35 5.89
CA ARG A 162 -21.31 5.46 5.44
C ARG A 162 -22.21 4.97 6.55
#